data_AF-A0A0J6WQK8-F1
#
_entry.id   AF-A0A0J6WQK8-F1
#
_cell.length_a   1.000
_cell.length_b   1.000
_cell.length_c   1.000
_cell.angle_alpha   90.00
_cell.angle_beta   90.00
_cell.angle_gamma   90.00
#
_symmetry.space_group_name_H-M   'P 1'
#
loop_
_entity.id
_entity.type
_entity.pdbx_description
1 polymer ?
#
loop_
_entity_poly.entity_id
_entity_poly.type
_entity_poly.pdbx_seq_one_letter_code
_entity_poly.pdbx_strand_id
1 'polypeptide(L)'
;MKRIWLVLVTILMLTAGTAGAYNPYAPNQFDTMERNTWEYQYVYELSKDGLTDADMSKFSSSYNLTRFEMAQMVAAAMAHRSQATPDQQKKIDRLAADFADDLQYAGGVAAEPDNQSGGQMLDWKQGEGK
;
A
#
# COMPACT_ATOMS: atom_id res chain seq x y z
N MET A 1 -27.18 -6.70 38.61
CA MET A 1 -26.98 -5.32 38.11
C MET A 1 -25.51 -4.91 37.89
N LYS A 2 -24.48 -5.64 38.38
CA LYS A 2 -23.06 -5.26 38.18
C LYS A 2 -22.37 -5.85 36.94
N ARG A 3 -23.02 -6.80 36.24
CA ARG A 3 -22.48 -7.47 35.03
C ARG A 3 -22.91 -6.81 33.72
N ILE A 4 -23.99 -6.04 33.75
CA ILE A 4 -24.51 -5.32 32.57
C ILE A 4 -23.62 -4.10 32.26
N TRP A 5 -23.02 -3.50 33.29
CA TRP A 5 -22.08 -2.39 33.13
C TRP A 5 -20.74 -2.79 32.48
N LEU A 6 -20.30 -4.04 32.61
CA LEU A 6 -19.05 -4.52 32.01
C LEU A 6 -19.17 -4.80 30.50
N VAL A 7 -20.38 -5.05 30.01
CA VAL A 7 -20.64 -5.29 28.57
C VAL A 7 -20.81 -3.97 27.81
N LEU A 8 -21.31 -2.91 28.45
CA LEU A 8 -21.46 -1.59 27.84
C LEU A 8 -20.12 -0.86 27.60
N VAL A 9 -19.10 -1.12 28.42
CA VAL A 9 -17.77 -0.51 28.25
C VAL A 9 -16.95 -1.20 27.16
N THR A 10 -17.20 -2.49 26.89
CA THR A 10 -16.47 -3.24 25.84
C THR A 10 -16.97 -2.96 24.42
N ILE A 11 -18.23 -2.54 24.27
CA ILE A 11 -18.81 -2.24 22.94
C ILE A 11 -18.39 -0.83 22.44
N LEU A 12 -17.97 0.07 23.33
CA LEU A 12 -17.55 1.43 22.95
C LEU A 12 -16.15 1.51 22.32
N MET A 13 -15.31 0.48 22.46
CA MET A 13 -13.96 0.46 21.85
C MET A 13 -13.91 -0.14 20.44
N LEU A 14 -15.02 -0.67 19.93
CA LEU A 14 -15.09 -1.30 18.61
C LEU A 14 -15.62 -0.40 17.48
N THR A 15 -15.95 0.86 17.79
CA THR A 15 -16.49 1.80 16.80
C THR A 15 -15.49 2.84 16.30
N ALA A 16 -14.19 2.67 16.58
CA ALA A 16 -13.14 3.32 15.78
C ALA A 16 -12.92 2.53 14.47
N GLY A 17 -14.03 2.14 13.82
CA GLY A 17 -14.02 1.77 12.42
C GLY A 17 -13.72 3.05 11.65
N THR A 18 -12.45 3.19 11.31
CA THR A 18 -11.93 4.09 10.27
C THR A 18 -13.02 4.38 9.25
N ALA A 19 -13.44 5.63 9.14
CA ALA A 19 -14.14 6.09 7.96
C ALA A 19 -13.21 5.80 6.78
N GLY A 20 -13.44 4.68 6.11
CA GLY A 20 -12.81 4.41 4.82
C GLY A 20 -13.27 5.54 3.93
N ALA A 21 -12.34 6.38 3.50
CA ALA A 21 -12.61 7.37 2.47
C ALA A 21 -12.98 6.59 1.21
N TYR A 22 -14.27 6.30 1.05
CA TYR A 22 -14.81 5.73 -0.16
C TYR A 22 -14.71 6.81 -1.24
N ASN A 23 -13.63 6.79 -2.01
CA ASN A 23 -13.47 7.61 -3.19
C ASN A 23 -14.03 6.83 -4.40
N PRO A 24 -15.17 7.25 -4.98
CA PRO A 24 -15.81 6.54 -6.11
C PRO A 24 -15.06 6.69 -7.43
N TYR A 25 -13.96 7.45 -7.46
CA TYR A 25 -12.98 7.44 -8.54
C TYR A 25 -11.87 6.48 -8.13
N ALA A 26 -11.52 5.52 -8.99
CA ALA A 26 -10.34 4.68 -8.78
C ALA A 26 -9.16 5.61 -8.43
N PRO A 27 -8.64 5.58 -7.18
CA PRO A 27 -7.67 6.57 -6.74
C PRO A 27 -6.48 6.50 -7.69
N ASN A 28 -6.07 7.64 -8.22
CA ASN A 28 -4.91 7.68 -9.11
C ASN A 28 -3.69 7.16 -8.33
N GLN A 29 -3.05 6.11 -8.85
CA GLN A 29 -1.94 5.43 -8.18
C GLN A 29 -0.73 6.35 -7.93
N PHE A 30 -0.61 7.45 -8.69
CA PHE A 30 0.48 8.42 -8.54
C PHE A 30 0.12 9.59 -7.61
N ASP A 31 -1.09 9.61 -7.05
CA ASP A 31 -1.45 10.60 -6.04
C ASP A 31 -0.65 10.38 -4.77
N THR A 32 -0.35 11.48 -4.08
CA THR A 32 0.34 11.47 -2.79
C THR A 32 -0.59 10.92 -1.72
N MET A 33 -0.11 9.94 -0.95
CA MET A 33 -0.81 9.41 0.21
C MET A 33 -0.79 10.42 1.36
N GLU A 34 -1.95 10.71 1.94
CA GLU A 34 -2.02 11.59 3.10
C GLU A 34 -1.41 10.91 4.33
N ARG A 35 -0.58 11.64 5.10
CA ARG A 35 0.20 11.05 6.21
C ARG A 35 -0.64 10.67 7.43
N ASN A 36 -1.84 11.23 7.53
CA ASN A 36 -2.78 10.99 8.63
C ASN A 36 -3.72 9.79 8.35
N THR A 37 -3.61 9.12 7.20
CA THR A 37 -4.39 7.92 6.95
C THR A 37 -3.83 6.71 7.71
N TRP A 38 -4.67 5.71 7.94
CA TRP A 38 -4.28 4.50 8.67
C TRP A 38 -3.32 3.63 7.85
N GLU A 39 -3.45 3.64 6.52
CA GLU A 39 -2.58 2.94 5.57
C GLU A 39 -1.15 3.46 5.72
N TYR A 40 -0.98 4.78 5.69
CA TYR A 40 0.33 5.43 5.85
C TYR A 40 0.96 5.08 7.20
N GLN A 41 0.18 5.13 8.28
CA GLN A 41 0.67 4.79 9.62
C GLN A 41 1.10 3.32 9.72
N TYR A 42 0.32 2.40 9.15
CA TYR A 42 0.63 0.98 9.22
C TYR A 42 1.88 0.64 8.39
N VAL A 43 1.99 1.18 7.17
CA VAL A 43 3.18 0.96 6.35
C VAL A 43 4.40 1.59 7.02
N TYR A 44 4.30 2.80 7.57
CA TYR A 44 5.38 3.44 8.33
C TYR A 44 5.88 2.59 9.50
N GLU A 45 4.97 2.03 10.30
CA GLU A 45 5.33 1.15 11.41
C GLU A 45 6.01 -0.13 10.93
N LEU A 46 5.48 -0.76 9.88
CA LEU A 46 6.08 -1.95 9.28
C LEU A 46 7.46 -1.65 8.67
N SER A 47 7.66 -0.47 8.07
CA SER A 47 8.95 -0.02 7.54
C SER A 47 9.99 0.18 8.63
N LYS A 48 9.60 0.77 9.77
CA LYS A 48 10.49 0.89 10.92
C LYS A 48 10.99 -0.46 11.43
N ASP A 49 10.15 -1.48 11.32
CA ASP A 49 10.46 -2.85 11.73
C ASP A 49 11.15 -3.66 10.61
N GLY A 50 11.48 -3.03 9.48
CA GLY A 50 12.21 -3.64 8.37
C GLY A 50 11.39 -4.58 7.49
N LEU A 51 10.06 -4.56 7.58
CA LEU A 51 9.20 -5.51 6.88
C LEU A 51 8.89 -5.10 5.43
N THR A 52 9.11 -3.83 5.04
CA THR A 52 8.67 -3.31 3.73
C THR A 52 9.79 -3.03 2.73
N ASP A 53 11.06 -3.30 3.07
CA ASP A 53 12.28 -2.92 2.30
C ASP A 53 12.44 -1.44 1.93
N ALA A 54 11.52 -0.60 2.39
CA ALA A 54 11.51 0.84 2.14
C ALA A 54 12.65 1.55 2.88
N ASP A 55 13.29 2.50 2.19
CA ASP A 55 14.09 3.52 2.86
C ASP A 55 13.17 4.47 3.65
N MET A 56 13.51 4.68 4.94
CA MET A 56 12.81 5.60 5.82
C MET A 56 12.81 7.05 5.31
N SER A 57 13.72 7.43 4.40
CA SER A 57 13.72 8.74 3.73
C SER A 57 12.42 9.02 2.95
N LYS A 58 11.72 7.97 2.49
CA LYS A 58 10.40 8.05 1.83
C LYS A 58 9.28 8.54 2.75
N PHE A 59 9.46 8.48 4.08
CA PHE A 59 8.50 8.99 5.06
C PHE A 59 8.83 10.41 5.55
N SER A 60 9.84 11.06 4.96
CA SER A 60 10.20 12.43 5.31
C SER A 60 9.10 13.43 4.90
N SER A 61 9.03 14.58 5.60
CA SER A 61 8.03 15.62 5.29
C SER A 61 8.19 16.21 3.88
N SER A 62 9.40 16.18 3.32
CA SER A 62 9.71 16.66 1.96
C SER A 62 9.39 15.64 0.87
N TYR A 63 9.15 14.38 1.21
CA TYR A 63 8.83 13.34 0.24
C TYR A 63 7.32 13.17 0.07
N ASN A 64 6.90 13.08 -1.19
CA ASN A 64 5.52 12.81 -1.59
C ASN A 64 5.38 11.34 -1.92
N LEU A 65 5.12 10.52 -0.90
CA LEU A 65 4.95 9.08 -1.08
C LEU A 65 3.66 8.79 -1.82
N THR A 66 3.76 8.14 -2.99
CA THR A 66 2.59 7.83 -3.82
C THR A 66 1.90 6.53 -3.39
N ARG A 67 0.64 6.36 -3.79
CA ARG A 67 -0.09 5.09 -3.57
C ARG A 67 0.61 3.90 -4.24
N PHE A 68 1.15 4.09 -5.44
CA PHE A 68 1.90 3.06 -6.18
C PHE A 68 3.15 2.60 -5.43
N GLU A 69 3.93 3.53 -4.88
CA GLU A 69 5.09 3.19 -4.07
C GLU A 69 4.69 2.49 -2.78
N MET A 70 3.61 2.93 -2.14
CA MET A 70 3.08 2.27 -0.96
C MET A 70 2.63 0.83 -1.27
N ALA A 71 2.04 0.58 -2.45
CA ALA A 71 1.68 -0.76 -2.89
C ALA A 71 2.89 -1.70 -2.99
N GLN A 72 4.04 -1.19 -3.46
CA GLN A 72 5.29 -1.95 -3.47
C GLN A 72 5.78 -2.29 -2.06
N MET A 73 5.66 -1.34 -1.13
CA MET A 73 5.97 -1.57 0.30
C MET A 73 5.06 -2.63 0.92
N VAL A 74 3.77 -2.62 0.58
CA VAL A 74 2.80 -3.63 1.02
C VAL A 74 3.15 -5.00 0.44
N ALA A 75 3.52 -5.07 -0.84
CA ALA A 75 3.96 -6.32 -1.47
C ALA A 75 5.20 -6.92 -0.76
N ALA A 76 6.19 -6.09 -0.43
CA ALA A 76 7.35 -6.51 0.35
C ALA A 76 6.95 -7.00 1.76
N ALA A 77 6.04 -6.27 2.44
CA ALA A 77 5.53 -6.70 3.74
C ALA A 77 4.77 -8.03 3.70
N MET A 78 4.04 -8.30 2.62
CA MET A 78 3.40 -9.60 2.39
C MET A 78 4.43 -10.72 2.23
N ALA A 79 5.54 -10.47 1.53
CA ALA A 79 6.64 -11.43 1.39
C ALA A 79 7.31 -11.72 2.74
N HIS A 80 7.40 -10.72 3.63
CA HIS A 80 7.97 -10.86 4.98
C HIS A 80 6.97 -11.25 6.08
N ARG A 81 5.71 -11.50 5.73
CA ARG A 81 4.64 -11.77 6.70
C ARG A 81 4.93 -12.92 7.66
N SER A 82 5.67 -13.95 7.21
CA SER A 82 6.05 -15.10 8.05
C SER A 82 7.04 -14.74 9.17
N GLN A 83 7.78 -13.64 9.01
CA GLN A 83 8.75 -13.12 9.98
C GLN A 83 8.10 -12.12 10.95
N ALA A 84 6.90 -11.63 10.62
CA ALA A 84 6.18 -10.62 11.39
C ALA A 84 5.50 -11.19 12.64
N THR A 85 5.38 -10.37 13.67
CA THR A 85 4.58 -10.64 14.89
C THR A 85 3.09 -10.78 14.55
N PRO A 86 2.28 -11.43 15.42
CA PRO A 86 0.84 -11.60 15.17
C PRO A 86 0.08 -10.29 14.93
N ASP A 87 0.48 -9.19 15.57
CA ASP A 87 -0.17 -7.89 15.37
C ASP A 87 0.28 -7.20 14.08
N GLN A 88 1.56 -7.33 13.69
CA GLN A 88 2.03 -6.88 12.37
C GLN A 88 1.37 -7.67 11.24
N GLN A 89 1.18 -8.98 11.40
CA GLN A 89 0.48 -9.81 10.43
C GLN A 89 -0.94 -9.29 10.16
N LYS A 90 -1.68 -8.88 11.22
CA LYS A 90 -3.00 -8.26 11.05
C LYS A 90 -2.95 -6.95 10.26
N LYS A 91 -1.91 -6.13 10.48
CA LYS A 91 -1.69 -4.89 9.71
C LYS A 91 -1.43 -5.21 8.24
N ILE A 92 -0.54 -6.17 7.98
CA ILE A 92 -0.21 -6.65 6.63
C ILE A 92 -1.46 -7.18 5.93
N ASP A 93 -2.28 -8.00 6.61
CA ASP A 93 -3.51 -8.56 6.03
C ASP A 93 -4.52 -7.47 5.67
N ARG A 94 -4.67 -6.46 6.54
CA ARG A 94 -5.56 -5.33 6.29
C ARG A 94 -5.07 -4.46 5.12
N LEU A 95 -3.76 -4.19 5.06
CA LEU A 95 -3.15 -3.46 3.95
C LEU A 95 -3.31 -4.24 2.64
N ALA A 96 -3.07 -5.55 2.65
CA ALA A 96 -3.25 -6.40 1.47
C ALA A 96 -4.69 -6.39 0.95
N ALA A 97 -5.67 -6.33 1.86
CA ALA A 97 -7.08 -6.22 1.48
C ALA A 97 -7.42 -4.85 0.87
N ASP A 98 -6.86 -3.75 1.40
CA ASP A 98 -7.11 -2.39 0.90
C ASP A 98 -6.39 -2.08 -0.42
N PHE A 99 -5.19 -2.63 -0.59
CA PHE A 99 -4.35 -2.47 -1.78
C PHE A 99 -4.55 -3.60 -2.80
N ALA A 100 -5.60 -4.42 -2.68
CA ALA A 100 -5.77 -5.60 -3.53
C ALA A 100 -5.73 -5.29 -5.03
N ASP A 101 -6.32 -4.15 -5.44
CA ASP A 101 -6.30 -3.70 -6.84
C ASP A 101 -4.92 -3.14 -7.24
N ASP A 102 -4.26 -2.38 -6.35
CA ASP A 102 -2.94 -1.80 -6.60
C ASP A 102 -1.84 -2.88 -6.71
N LEU A 103 -1.97 -3.96 -5.94
CA LEU A 103 -1.00 -5.05 -5.89
C LEU A 103 -0.90 -5.83 -7.21
N GLN A 104 -1.95 -5.79 -8.04
CA GLN A 104 -1.92 -6.36 -9.39
C GLN A 104 -0.84 -5.71 -10.27
N TYR A 105 -0.51 -4.45 -10.00
CA TYR A 105 0.50 -3.67 -10.73
C TYR A 105 1.85 -3.65 -10.03
N ALA A 106 1.89 -3.78 -8.70
CA ALA A 106 3.13 -3.78 -7.92
C ALA A 106 4.00 -5.03 -8.15
N GLY A 107 3.37 -6.18 -8.41
CA GLY A 107 4.08 -7.46 -8.64
C GLY A 107 4.96 -7.48 -9.89
N GLY A 108 4.76 -6.55 -10.83
CA GLY A 108 5.58 -6.44 -12.05
C GLY A 108 6.94 -5.76 -11.86
N VAL A 109 7.20 -5.14 -10.71
CA VAL A 109 8.47 -4.40 -10.46
C VAL A 109 9.52 -5.30 -9.78
N ALA A 110 9.10 -6.37 -9.11
CA ALA A 110 10.00 -7.33 -8.47
C ALA A 110 10.44 -8.48 -9.39
N ALA A 111 9.77 -8.69 -10.53
CA ALA A 111 10.13 -9.69 -11.53
C ALA A 111 11.08 -9.08 -12.58
N GLU A 112 12.36 -8.97 -12.21
CA GLU A 112 13.54 -8.83 -13.07
C GLU A 112 13.64 -7.67 -14.11
N PRO A 113 14.84 -7.10 -14.30
CA PRO A 113 15.16 -6.32 -15.49
C PRO A 113 15.40 -7.29 -16.67
N ASP A 114 14.35 -7.97 -17.15
CA ASP A 114 14.47 -8.69 -18.41
C ASP A 114 14.06 -7.78 -19.57
N ASN A 115 15.11 -7.35 -20.26
CA ASN A 115 15.14 -6.76 -21.58
C ASN A 115 14.42 -7.66 -22.60
N GLN A 116 13.09 -7.71 -22.59
CA GLN A 116 12.32 -8.38 -23.65
C GLN A 116 10.81 -8.09 -23.63
N SER A 117 10.41 -6.81 -23.62
CA SER A 117 9.21 -6.41 -24.36
C SER A 117 9.67 -5.55 -25.52
N GLY A 118 9.68 -6.14 -26.72
CA GLY A 118 9.91 -5.43 -27.97
C GLY A 118 8.92 -4.28 -28.08
N GLY A 119 9.31 -3.11 -27.60
CA GLY A 119 8.79 -1.86 -28.11
C GLY A 119 9.13 -1.88 -29.59
N GLN A 120 8.11 -2.13 -30.43
CA GLN A 120 8.25 -1.84 -31.84
C GLN A 120 8.68 -0.38 -31.90
N MET A 121 9.91 -0.17 -32.34
CA MET A 121 10.44 1.15 -32.61
C MET A 121 9.45 1.78 -33.59
N LEU A 122 8.71 2.80 -33.16
CA LEU A 122 7.83 3.54 -34.05
C LEU A 122 8.73 4.10 -35.16
N ASP A 123 8.67 3.51 -36.35
CA ASP A 123 9.42 4.03 -37.50
C ASP A 123 8.70 5.28 -38.02
N TRP A 124 9.07 6.43 -37.47
CA TRP A 124 8.53 7.75 -37.85
C TRP A 124 8.83 8.13 -39.30
N LYS A 125 9.52 7.29 -40.08
CA LYS A 125 9.92 7.57 -41.46
C LYS A 125 9.06 6.91 -42.53
N GLN A 126 7.95 6.28 -42.17
CA GLN A 126 7.00 5.73 -43.15
C GLN A 126 5.86 6.71 -43.44
N GLY A 127 6.19 7.83 -44.10
CA GLY A 127 5.21 8.88 -44.36
C GLY A 127 5.62 9.96 -45.37
N GLU A 128 6.53 9.71 -46.30
CA GLU A 128 6.78 10.64 -47.41
C GLU A 128 6.80 9.88 -48.74
N GLY A 129 5.62 9.79 -49.34
CA GLY A 129 5.41 9.18 -50.65
C GLY A 129 4.10 9.65 -51.24
N LYS A 130 4.10 10.86 -51.80
CA LYS A 130 3.24 11.28 -52.91
C LYS A 130 4.04 12.18 -53.84
#